data_AF-A0A1B0C3M1-F1
#
_entry.id   AF-A0A1B0C3M1-F1
#
_cell.length_a   1.000
_cell.length_b   1.000
_cell.length_c   1.000
_cell.angle_alpha   90.00
_cell.angle_beta   90.00
_cell.angle_gamma   90.00
#
_symmetry.space_group_name_H-M   'P 1'
#
loop_
_entity.id
_entity.type
_entity.pdbx_description
1 polymer ?
#
loop_
_entity_poly.entity_id
_entity_poly.type
_entity_poly.pdbx_seq_one_letter_code
_entity_poly.pdbx_strand_id
1 'polypeptide(L)'
;MLDMKAHFKNASSDEQLLNYLWEMSIFLALQSKNLIRALCLIGIIITVSGFAEVRWTEHITKQDTHGERQKTIETYSASEIYYSNERYVYGQRGGTQMLVLPPGKYIFPFQTTIPANAPTSLNGAWGQIHHEVSVVVDRVMRYNNIFKRPYAVIVPHGLNLNPSNAQPLHKIDEKVFCWSLRCGNQGPMVMENFKDRIEPVRFK
;
A
#
# COMPACT_ATOMS: atom_id res chain seq x y z
N MET A 1 8.28 18.39 -23.74
CA MET A 1 7.46 17.88 -22.62
C MET A 1 7.99 18.51 -21.33
N LEU A 2 7.17 19.09 -20.44
CA LEU A 2 7.67 19.66 -19.17
C LEU A 2 8.31 18.56 -18.30
N ASP A 3 9.32 18.89 -17.48
CA ASP A 3 9.77 18.01 -16.38
C ASP A 3 8.97 18.41 -15.16
N MET A 4 8.31 17.46 -14.56
CA MET A 4 7.66 17.70 -13.29
C MET A 4 8.20 16.64 -12.35
N LYS A 5 8.78 17.11 -11.24
CA LYS A 5 9.38 16.25 -10.23
C LYS A 5 8.71 16.57 -8.91
N ALA A 6 7.96 15.61 -8.38
CA ALA A 6 7.44 15.71 -7.05
C ALA A 6 8.51 15.22 -6.06
N HIS A 7 8.95 16.09 -5.16
CA HIS A 7 9.88 15.74 -4.10
C HIS A 7 9.09 15.63 -2.79
N PHE A 8 9.21 14.49 -2.13
CA PHE A 8 8.49 14.21 -0.89
C PHE A 8 9.54 14.00 0.19
N LYS A 9 9.40 14.72 1.30
CA LYS A 9 10.24 14.59 2.49
C LYS A 9 9.35 14.09 3.64
N ASN A 10 9.81 13.03 4.31
CA ASN A 10 9.19 12.57 5.55
C ASN A 10 9.89 13.27 6.73
N ALA A 11 9.20 13.37 7.87
CA ALA A 11 9.83 13.73 9.14
C ALA A 11 10.99 12.77 9.49
N SER A 12 11.99 13.27 10.22
CA SER A 12 13.22 12.53 10.55
C SER A 12 12.92 11.26 11.38
N SER A 13 13.79 10.24 11.34
CA SER A 13 13.61 8.97 12.06
C SER A 13 13.37 9.13 13.56
N ASP A 14 13.92 10.18 14.17
CA ASP A 14 13.84 10.42 15.61
C ASP A 14 12.52 11.12 16.00
N GLU A 15 11.93 11.91 15.10
CA GLU A 15 10.59 12.50 15.26
C GLU A 15 9.46 11.48 15.06
N GLN A 16 9.74 10.40 14.31
CA GLN A 16 8.77 9.32 14.02
C GLN A 16 8.39 8.51 15.26
N LEU A 17 9.22 8.52 16.30
CA LEU A 17 8.99 7.74 17.53
C LEU A 17 8.16 8.48 18.59
N LEU A 18 8.01 9.80 18.47
CA LEU A 18 7.45 10.62 19.54
C LEU A 18 5.99 11.05 19.35
N ASN A 19 5.45 11.02 18.12
CA ASN A 19 4.07 11.39 17.87
C ASN A 19 3.43 10.45 16.84
N TYR A 20 2.26 9.92 17.18
CA TYR A 20 1.34 9.17 16.27
C TYR A 20 0.84 10.00 15.07
N LEU A 21 1.37 11.21 14.88
CA LEU A 21 1.05 12.16 13.82
C LEU A 21 2.25 12.27 12.89
N TRP A 22 2.30 11.41 11.88
CA TRP A 22 3.30 11.50 10.82
C TRP A 22 3.00 12.73 9.97
N GLU A 23 3.75 13.82 10.17
CA GLU A 23 3.70 14.96 9.26
C GLU A 23 4.49 14.65 7.98
N MET A 24 3.81 14.69 6.84
CA MET A 24 4.42 14.61 5.52
C MET A 24 4.48 16.01 4.92
N SER A 25 5.71 16.47 4.65
CA SER A 25 5.96 17.70 3.90
C SER A 25 6.24 17.37 2.43
N ILE A 26 5.34 17.78 1.56
CA ILE A 26 5.39 17.52 0.13
C ILE A 26 5.75 18.81 -0.58
N PHE A 27 6.80 18.75 -1.40
CA PHE A 27 7.26 19.86 -2.22
C PHE A 27 7.08 19.47 -3.69
N LEU A 28 6.02 19.95 -4.30
CA LEU A 28 5.86 19.77 -5.74
C LEU A 28 6.76 20.79 -6.45
N ALA A 29 7.81 20.30 -7.12
CA ALA A 29 8.66 21.12 -7.96
C ALA A 29 8.23 21.01 -9.43
N LEU A 30 7.72 22.11 -9.98
CA LEU A 30 7.41 22.21 -11.40
C LEU A 30 8.56 22.90 -12.12
N GLN A 31 9.14 22.26 -13.13
CA GLN A 31 10.20 22.85 -13.95
C GLN A 31 9.83 22.81 -15.44
N SER A 32 9.68 23.98 -16.08
CA SER A 32 9.50 23.99 -17.53
C SER A 32 10.80 23.57 -18.23
N LYS A 33 10.84 22.41 -18.91
CA LYS A 33 11.98 22.03 -19.78
C LYS A 33 12.11 22.95 -20.99
N ASN A 34 10.99 23.52 -21.45
CA ASN A 34 10.97 24.45 -22.58
C ASN A 34 10.82 25.86 -22.04
N LEU A 35 11.95 26.59 -21.99
CA LEU A 35 12.06 28.00 -21.58
C LEU A 35 11.21 28.98 -22.42
N ILE A 36 10.44 28.48 -23.38
CA ILE A 36 9.66 29.26 -24.35
C ILE A 36 8.15 29.19 -24.04
N ARG A 37 7.67 28.18 -23.30
CA ARG A 37 6.22 27.95 -23.10
C ARG A 37 5.82 28.06 -21.63
N ALA A 38 4.88 28.95 -21.38
CA ALA A 38 4.17 29.02 -20.11
C ALA A 38 3.33 27.74 -19.88
N LEU A 39 3.18 27.35 -18.61
CA LEU A 39 2.30 26.28 -18.18
C LEU A 39 0.97 26.90 -17.73
N CYS A 40 -0.11 26.57 -18.42
CA CYS A 40 -1.46 26.97 -18.04
C CYS A 40 -2.16 25.82 -17.30
N LEU A 41 -2.61 26.08 -16.08
CA LEU A 41 -3.23 25.08 -15.21
C LEU A 41 -4.45 25.64 -14.48
N ILE A 42 -5.44 24.78 -14.22
CA ILE A 42 -6.69 25.12 -13.53
C ILE A 42 -6.56 24.79 -12.04
N GLY A 43 -5.84 23.71 -11.73
CA GLY A 43 -5.69 23.24 -10.36
C GLY A 43 -4.45 22.39 -10.15
N ILE A 44 -3.99 22.37 -8.91
CA ILE A 44 -3.01 21.41 -8.41
C ILE A 44 -3.67 20.71 -7.22
N ILE A 45 -3.93 19.42 -7.39
CA ILE A 45 -4.66 18.61 -6.43
C ILE A 45 -3.70 17.57 -5.87
N ILE A 46 -3.67 17.44 -4.55
CA ILE A 46 -2.91 16.41 -3.85
C ILE A 46 -3.89 15.49 -3.14
N THR A 47 -3.74 14.19 -3.34
CA THR A 47 -4.55 13.17 -2.69
C THR A 47 -3.65 12.20 -1.95
N VAL A 48 -3.90 12.08 -0.64
CA VAL A 48 -3.18 11.16 0.25
C VAL A 48 -4.13 10.01 0.56
N SER A 49 -3.76 8.80 0.15
CA SER A 49 -4.64 7.64 0.25
C SER A 49 -3.92 6.41 0.78
N GLY A 50 -4.71 5.50 1.34
CA GLY A 50 -4.29 4.17 1.77
C GLY A 50 -5.38 3.16 1.41
N PHE A 51 -5.01 2.07 0.76
CA PHE A 51 -5.93 1.06 0.28
C PHE A 51 -5.32 -0.34 0.34
N ALA A 52 -6.18 -1.35 0.46
CA ALA A 52 -5.82 -2.76 0.35
C ALA A 52 -6.33 -3.33 -0.97
N GLU A 53 -5.55 -4.26 -1.52
CA GLU A 53 -5.95 -5.12 -2.62
C GLU A 53 -5.58 -6.55 -2.26
N VAL A 54 -6.53 -7.46 -2.36
CA VAL A 54 -6.32 -8.90 -2.19
C VAL A 54 -6.71 -9.63 -3.46
N ARG A 55 -5.92 -10.65 -3.82
CA ARG A 55 -6.17 -11.52 -4.95
C ARG A 55 -5.54 -12.89 -4.73
N TRP A 56 -6.32 -13.95 -4.91
CA TRP A 56 -5.82 -15.32 -4.95
C TRP A 56 -6.60 -16.15 -5.98
N THR A 57 -6.03 -17.30 -6.34
CA THR A 57 -6.64 -18.23 -7.29
C THR A 57 -6.80 -19.60 -6.68
N GLU A 58 -7.91 -20.26 -6.95
CA GLU A 58 -8.21 -21.59 -6.44
C GLU A 58 -8.57 -22.54 -7.60
N HIS A 59 -8.07 -23.78 -7.52
CA HIS A 59 -8.44 -24.83 -8.45
C HIS A 59 -9.73 -25.48 -7.98
N ILE A 60 -10.81 -25.26 -8.74
CA ILE A 60 -12.14 -25.77 -8.40
C ILE A 60 -12.54 -26.81 -9.44
N THR A 61 -13.18 -27.87 -8.98
CA THR A 61 -13.82 -28.85 -9.86
C THR A 61 -15.31 -28.55 -9.89
N LYS A 62 -15.82 -28.14 -11.05
CA LYS A 62 -17.26 -27.92 -11.26
C LYS A 62 -17.84 -29.07 -12.05
N GLN A 63 -19.10 -29.39 -11.76
CA GLN A 63 -19.87 -30.34 -12.54
C GLN A 63 -20.74 -29.56 -13.53
N ASP A 64 -20.62 -29.88 -14.82
CA ASP A 64 -21.49 -29.30 -15.84
C ASP A 64 -22.91 -29.90 -15.73
N THR A 65 -23.89 -29.26 -16.36
CA THR A 65 -25.27 -29.73 -16.55
C THR A 65 -25.38 -31.15 -17.10
N HIS A 66 -24.36 -31.64 -17.80
CA HIS A 66 -24.25 -33.02 -18.29
C HIS A 66 -23.54 -34.00 -17.33
N GLY A 67 -23.14 -33.57 -16.13
CA GLY A 67 -22.50 -34.42 -15.13
C GLY A 67 -20.98 -34.54 -15.23
N GLU A 68 -20.36 -33.94 -16.25
CA GLU A 68 -18.91 -33.98 -16.47
C GLU A 68 -18.15 -33.08 -15.50
N ARG A 69 -17.05 -33.60 -14.95
CA ARG A 69 -16.18 -32.85 -14.02
C ARG A 69 -15.16 -32.04 -14.79
N GLN A 70 -15.30 -30.72 -14.76
CA GLN A 70 -14.31 -29.80 -15.32
C GLN A 70 -13.48 -29.16 -14.21
N LYS A 71 -12.16 -29.13 -14.39
CA LYS A 71 -11.24 -28.37 -13.54
C LYS A 71 -11.14 -26.96 -14.09
N THR A 72 -11.45 -25.98 -13.27
CA THR A 72 -11.39 -24.55 -13.60
C THR A 72 -10.57 -23.83 -12.55
N ILE A 73 -9.86 -22.78 -12.95
CA ILE A 73 -9.18 -21.87 -12.02
C ILE A 73 -10.13 -20.71 -11.78
N GLU A 74 -10.56 -20.51 -10.55
CA GLU A 74 -11.29 -19.33 -10.15
C GLU A 74 -10.34 -18.29 -9.55
N THR A 75 -10.62 -17.02 -9.81
CA THR A 75 -9.89 -15.89 -9.22
C THR A 75 -10.82 -15.15 -8.28
N TYR A 76 -10.38 -14.99 -7.03
CA TYR A 76 -11.04 -14.17 -6.02
C TYR A 76 -10.24 -12.88 -5.84
N SER A 77 -10.93 -11.75 -5.74
CA SER A 77 -10.31 -10.45 -5.52
C SER A 77 -11.22 -9.51 -4.76
N ALA A 78 -10.64 -8.68 -3.89
CA ALA A 78 -11.33 -7.60 -3.20
C ALA A 78 -10.40 -6.40 -3.04
N SER A 79 -10.98 -5.21 -2.95
CA SER A 79 -10.26 -3.98 -2.65
C SER A 79 -11.00 -3.16 -1.61
N GLU A 80 -10.25 -2.44 -0.80
CA GLU A 80 -10.78 -1.60 0.27
C GLU A 80 -9.98 -0.31 0.36
N ILE A 81 -10.66 0.83 0.51
CA ILE A 81 -10.01 2.14 0.71
C ILE A 81 -10.16 2.51 2.18
N TYR A 82 -9.03 2.64 2.89
CA TYR A 82 -9.02 3.03 4.31
C TYR A 82 -9.18 4.53 4.51
N TYR A 83 -8.53 5.31 3.64
CA TYR A 83 -8.67 6.75 3.62
C TYR A 83 -8.29 7.29 2.24
N SER A 84 -8.89 8.43 1.89
CA SER A 84 -8.54 9.20 0.71
C SER A 84 -8.85 10.67 0.98
N ASN A 85 -7.81 11.44 1.24
CA ASN A 85 -7.91 12.86 1.57
C ASN A 85 -7.38 13.69 0.41
N GLU A 86 -8.30 14.35 -0.29
CA GLU A 86 -7.99 15.26 -1.39
C GLU A 86 -7.91 16.71 -0.90
N ARG A 87 -6.89 17.45 -1.35
CA ARG A 87 -6.76 18.88 -1.12
C ARG A 87 -6.24 19.61 -2.36
N TYR A 88 -6.77 20.81 -2.56
CA TYR A 88 -6.27 21.74 -3.56
C TYR A 88 -5.12 22.57 -2.99
N VAL A 89 -3.97 22.53 -3.66
CA VAL A 89 -2.83 23.43 -3.39
C VAL A 89 -2.93 24.70 -4.22
N TYR A 90 -3.56 24.60 -5.38
CA TYR A 90 -3.97 25.72 -6.19
C TYR A 90 -5.31 25.41 -6.86
N GLY A 91 -6.14 26.43 -7.02
CA GLY A 91 -7.48 26.31 -7.58
C GLY A 91 -8.47 25.69 -6.59
N GLN A 92 -9.63 25.31 -7.10
CA GLN A 92 -10.70 24.67 -6.33
C GLN A 92 -11.56 23.82 -7.24
N ARG A 93 -12.38 22.95 -6.64
CA ARG A 93 -13.32 22.11 -7.38
C ARG A 93 -14.32 22.98 -8.16
N GLY A 94 -14.36 22.80 -9.48
CA GLY A 94 -15.23 23.60 -10.36
C GLY A 94 -14.76 25.05 -10.56
N GLY A 95 -13.56 25.42 -10.10
CA GLY A 95 -12.97 26.73 -10.36
C GLY A 95 -12.59 26.89 -11.83
N THR A 96 -12.82 28.09 -12.38
CA THR A 96 -12.45 28.46 -13.75
C THR A 96 -11.19 29.32 -13.81
N GLN A 97 -10.60 29.66 -12.66
CA GLN A 97 -9.46 30.56 -12.58
C GLN A 97 -8.17 29.88 -13.06
N MET A 98 -7.73 30.27 -14.25
CA MET A 98 -6.50 29.78 -14.85
C MET A 98 -5.27 30.44 -14.23
N LEU A 99 -4.29 29.62 -13.83
CA LEU A 99 -2.93 30.07 -13.53
C LEU A 99 -2.05 29.90 -14.76
N VAL A 100 -1.35 30.97 -15.13
CA VAL A 100 -0.30 30.93 -16.14
C VAL A 100 1.04 31.04 -15.42
N LEU A 101 1.82 29.97 -15.45
CA LEU A 101 3.17 29.93 -14.91
C LEU A 101 4.18 30.15 -16.05
N PRO A 102 4.91 31.28 -16.06
CA PRO A 102 6.04 31.47 -16.95
C PRO A 102 7.08 30.34 -16.85
N PRO A 103 8.01 30.23 -17.81
CA PRO A 103 9.11 29.30 -17.69
C PRO A 103 9.95 29.58 -16.43
N GLY A 104 10.06 28.59 -15.55
CA GLY A 104 10.73 28.76 -14.27
C GLY A 104 10.65 27.50 -13.40
N LYS A 105 11.07 27.64 -12.15
CA LYS A 105 10.93 26.64 -11.10
C LYS A 105 9.89 27.13 -10.09
N TYR A 106 8.86 26.32 -9.84
CA TYR A 106 7.82 26.61 -8.86
C TYR A 106 7.78 25.52 -7.82
N ILE A 107 7.66 25.94 -6.55
CA ILE A 107 7.57 25.03 -5.41
C ILE A 107 6.23 25.28 -4.76
N PHE A 108 5.41 24.23 -4.68
CA PHE A 108 4.14 24.26 -3.98
C PHE A 108 4.29 23.43 -2.70
N PRO A 109 4.47 24.08 -1.53
CA PRO A 109 4.57 23.37 -0.25
C PRO A 109 3.19 22.87 0.15
N PHE A 110 3.15 21.64 0.64
CA PHE A 110 1.95 21.02 1.18
C PHE A 110 2.31 20.21 2.42
N GLN A 111 1.49 20.30 3.45
CA GLN A 111 1.62 19.53 4.67
C GLN A 111 0.33 18.78 4.93
N THR A 112 0.49 17.52 5.33
CA THR A 112 -0.61 16.67 5.75
C THR A 112 -0.14 15.70 6.82
N THR A 113 -1.07 15.23 7.62
CA THR A 113 -0.86 14.14 8.55
C THR A 113 -1.44 12.84 7.99
N ILE A 114 -0.80 11.72 8.30
CA ILE A 114 -1.39 10.41 8.03
C ILE A 114 -2.54 10.18 9.03
N PRO A 115 -3.72 9.72 8.60
CA PRO A 115 -4.83 9.43 9.51
C PRO A 115 -4.46 8.37 10.56
N ALA A 116 -4.96 8.52 11.80
CA ALA A 116 -4.67 7.60 12.90
C ALA A 116 -5.19 6.16 12.66
N ASN A 117 -6.22 6.01 11.81
CA ASN A 117 -6.77 4.72 11.40
C ASN A 117 -6.03 4.11 10.18
N ALA A 118 -4.92 4.70 9.74
CA ALA A 118 -4.14 4.14 8.65
C ALA A 118 -3.55 2.78 9.09
N PRO A 119 -3.78 1.69 8.34
CA PRO A 119 -3.19 0.40 8.65
C PRO A 119 -1.69 0.39 8.36
N THR A 120 -0.99 -0.63 8.87
CA THR A 120 0.41 -0.88 8.52
C THR A 120 0.52 -1.37 7.08
N SER A 121 1.49 -0.84 6.34
CA SER A 121 1.80 -1.29 4.99
C SER A 121 2.26 -2.74 4.98
N LEU A 122 1.75 -3.52 4.04
CA LEU A 122 1.99 -4.95 3.95
C LEU A 122 2.12 -5.35 2.49
N ASN A 123 3.11 -6.18 2.17
CA ASN A 123 3.21 -6.86 0.89
C ASN A 123 3.23 -8.36 1.14
N GLY A 124 2.10 -9.03 0.86
CA GLY A 124 1.91 -10.46 1.04
C GLY A 124 1.72 -11.20 -0.29
N ALA A 125 1.66 -12.53 -0.21
CA ALA A 125 1.50 -13.38 -1.40
C ALA A 125 0.13 -13.23 -2.09
N TRP A 126 -0.91 -12.92 -1.31
CA TRP A 126 -2.29 -12.82 -1.78
C TRP A 126 -2.88 -11.43 -1.66
N GLY A 127 -2.07 -10.43 -1.33
CA GLY A 127 -2.55 -9.07 -1.19
C GLY A 127 -1.54 -8.12 -0.61
N GLN A 128 -1.88 -6.85 -0.70
CA GLN A 128 -1.03 -5.74 -0.30
C GLN A 128 -1.88 -4.63 0.33
N ILE A 129 -1.28 -3.93 1.30
CA ILE A 129 -1.77 -2.68 1.87
C ILE A 129 -0.79 -1.61 1.40
N HIS A 130 -1.27 -0.73 0.54
CA HIS A 130 -0.48 0.31 -0.11
C HIS A 130 -0.94 1.70 0.30
N HIS A 131 0.01 2.61 0.48
CA HIS A 131 -0.28 4.01 0.72
C HIS A 131 0.47 4.85 -0.29
N GLU A 132 -0.23 5.80 -0.90
CA GLU A 132 0.32 6.67 -1.91
C GLU A 132 -0.08 8.11 -1.68
N VAL A 133 0.81 9.02 -2.07
CA VAL A 133 0.41 10.38 -2.37
C VAL A 133 0.39 10.55 -3.88
N SER A 134 -0.74 10.99 -4.39
CA SER A 134 -0.90 11.37 -5.78
C SER A 134 -1.02 12.89 -5.91
N VAL A 135 -0.45 13.43 -6.97
CA VAL A 135 -0.54 14.84 -7.34
C VAL A 135 -1.06 14.92 -8.76
N VAL A 136 -2.19 15.59 -8.93
CA VAL A 136 -2.80 15.86 -10.23
C VAL A 136 -2.59 17.33 -10.55
N VAL A 137 -1.89 17.60 -11.65
CA VAL A 137 -1.81 18.94 -12.23
C VAL A 137 -2.79 19.01 -13.39
N ASP A 138 -3.88 19.71 -13.12
CA ASP A 138 -4.99 19.91 -14.04
C ASP A 138 -4.63 21.00 -15.05
N ARG A 139 -4.42 20.60 -16.31
CA ARG A 139 -3.89 21.48 -17.35
C ARG A 139 -5.00 21.98 -18.27
N VAL A 140 -4.92 23.25 -18.63
CA VAL A 140 -5.85 23.84 -19.59
C VAL A 140 -5.66 23.20 -20.95
N MET A 141 -6.77 22.70 -21.53
CA MET A 141 -6.84 22.14 -22.89
C MET A 141 -5.84 21.01 -23.16
N ARG A 142 -5.34 20.32 -22.13
CA ARG A 142 -4.40 19.19 -22.23
C ARG A 142 -4.70 18.14 -21.18
N TYR A 143 -4.25 16.92 -21.43
CA TYR A 143 -4.32 15.85 -20.43
C TYR A 143 -3.63 16.23 -19.12
N ASN A 144 -4.20 15.77 -18.02
CA ASN A 144 -3.66 15.99 -16.69
C ASN A 144 -2.36 15.21 -16.51
N ASN A 145 -1.42 15.80 -15.79
CA ASN A 145 -0.24 15.07 -15.35
C ASN A 145 -0.51 14.53 -13.96
N ILE A 146 -0.33 13.23 -13.77
CA ILE A 146 -0.51 12.55 -12.50
C ILE A 146 0.85 12.03 -12.03
N PHE A 147 1.22 12.39 -10.81
CA PHE A 147 2.43 11.90 -10.14
C PHE A 147 2.01 11.10 -8.94
N LYS A 148 2.53 9.89 -8.79
CA LYS A 148 2.27 9.04 -7.64
C LYS A 148 3.58 8.77 -6.92
N ARG A 149 3.56 8.80 -5.59
CA ARG A 149 4.68 8.29 -4.79
C ARG A 149 4.16 7.44 -3.63
N PRO A 150 4.65 6.20 -3.52
CA PRO A 150 4.33 5.36 -2.38
C PRO A 150 5.05 5.84 -1.12
N TYR A 151 4.44 5.59 0.04
CA TYR A 151 5.08 5.70 1.34
C TYR A 151 4.70 4.51 2.21
N ALA A 152 5.57 4.19 3.16
CA ALA A 152 5.32 3.14 4.14
C ALA A 152 4.72 3.74 5.41
N VAL A 153 3.68 3.08 5.93
CA VAL A 153 3.08 3.34 7.23
C VAL A 153 3.42 2.15 8.11
N ILE A 154 4.00 2.41 9.28
CA ILE A 154 4.24 1.39 10.29
C ILE A 154 3.47 1.82 11.52
N VAL A 155 2.32 1.18 11.76
CA VAL A 155 1.65 1.31 13.05
C VAL A 155 2.38 0.36 14.00
N PRO A 156 2.95 0.86 15.12
CA PRO A 156 3.52 0.00 16.14
C PRO A 156 2.38 -0.76 16.80
N HIS A 157 1.96 -1.87 16.20
CA HIS A 157 1.27 -2.92 16.93
C HIS A 157 2.31 -3.50 17.86
N GLY A 158 2.24 -3.11 19.14
CA GLY A 158 3.04 -3.73 20.17
C GLY A 158 2.61 -5.17 20.33
N LEU A 159 3.13 -6.06 19.47
CA LEU A 159 2.96 -7.50 19.62
C LEU A 159 3.49 -7.95 20.99
N ASN A 160 4.48 -7.23 21.54
CA ASN A 160 5.03 -7.44 22.88
C ASN A 160 4.21 -6.80 24.03
N LEU A 161 3.16 -6.01 23.74
CA LEU A 161 2.34 -5.37 24.78
C LEU A 161 1.34 -6.35 25.40
N ASN A 162 0.98 -7.41 24.67
CA ASN A 162 0.21 -8.53 25.20
C ASN A 162 1.18 -9.61 25.70
N PRO A 163 1.22 -9.91 27.02
CA PRO A 163 2.07 -10.96 27.57
C PRO A 163 1.83 -12.33 26.93
N SER A 164 0.63 -12.59 26.42
CA SER A 164 0.27 -13.82 25.73
C SER A 164 1.04 -14.04 24.41
N ASN A 165 1.48 -12.97 23.75
CA ASN A 165 2.25 -13.05 22.50
C ASN A 165 3.76 -13.27 22.74
N ALA A 166 4.22 -13.10 23.97
CA ALA A 166 5.58 -13.43 24.39
C ALA A 166 5.74 -14.92 24.70
N GLN A 167 4.64 -15.68 24.73
CA GLN A 167 4.70 -17.12 24.90
C GLN A 167 5.20 -17.79 23.60
N PRO A 168 6.09 -18.79 23.72
CA PRO A 168 6.55 -19.54 22.56
C PRO A 168 5.33 -20.17 21.86
N LEU A 169 5.24 -19.98 20.55
CA LEU A 169 4.18 -20.60 19.76
C LEU A 169 4.42 -22.10 19.73
N HIS A 170 3.57 -22.84 20.44
CA HIS A 170 3.55 -24.29 20.42
C HIS A 170 2.78 -24.75 19.18
N LYS A 171 3.50 -25.23 18.16
CA LYS A 171 2.89 -25.81 16.96
C LYS A 171 3.09 -27.33 16.99
N ILE A 172 1.99 -28.04 17.18
CA ILE A 172 1.93 -29.49 17.03
C ILE A 172 1.56 -29.77 15.56
N ASP A 173 2.50 -30.34 14.79
CA ASP A 173 2.19 -30.85 13.44
C ASP A 173 2.09 -32.38 13.54
N GLU A 174 0.91 -32.91 13.26
CA GLU A 174 0.66 -34.35 13.23
C GLU A 174 0.71 -34.84 11.78
N LYS A 175 1.59 -35.81 11.49
CA LYS A 175 1.72 -36.35 10.14
C LYS A 175 1.64 -37.88 10.17
N VAL A 176 0.58 -38.41 9.57
CA VAL A 176 0.38 -39.85 9.40
C VAL A 176 0.97 -40.27 8.05
N PHE A 177 2.05 -41.04 8.08
CA PHE A 177 2.66 -41.60 6.88
C PHE A 177 2.18 -43.03 6.68
N CYS A 178 1.39 -43.25 5.62
CA CYS A 178 1.04 -44.60 5.17
C CYS A 178 1.97 -44.98 4.01
N TRP A 179 3.00 -45.77 4.31
CA TRP A 179 3.79 -46.44 3.28
C TRP A 179 3.35 -47.91 3.22
N SER A 180 3.12 -48.37 2.00
CA SER A 180 2.55 -49.65 1.56
C SER A 180 2.67 -50.88 2.48
N LEU A 181 1.53 -51.55 2.65
CA LEU A 181 1.31 -53.02 2.78
C LEU A 181 2.32 -53.84 3.62
N ARG A 182 1.84 -54.24 4.81
CA ARG A 182 2.37 -55.28 5.73
C ARG A 182 3.42 -54.89 6.77
N CYS A 183 3.13 -53.92 7.64
CA CYS A 183 3.46 -54.02 9.08
C CYS A 183 2.83 -52.89 9.89
N GLY A 184 2.19 -53.28 11.02
CA GLY A 184 2.15 -52.54 12.27
C GLY A 184 1.31 -51.26 12.34
N ASN A 185 0.40 -51.20 13.32
CA ASN A 185 -0.24 -49.98 13.81
C ASN A 185 0.80 -48.97 14.35
N GLN A 186 1.56 -48.31 13.47
CA GLN A 186 2.38 -47.17 13.87
C GLN A 186 1.45 -45.95 13.90
N GLY A 187 1.09 -45.53 15.11
CA GLY A 187 0.27 -44.34 15.35
C GLY A 187 0.88 -43.07 14.73
N PRO A 188 0.12 -41.96 14.70
CA PRO A 188 0.62 -40.69 14.15
C PRO A 188 1.97 -40.35 14.78
N MET A 189 2.97 -40.05 13.95
CA MET A 189 4.17 -39.38 14.46
C MET A 189 3.78 -37.93 14.73
N VAL A 190 3.77 -37.57 16.01
CA VAL A 190 3.55 -36.19 16.47
C VAL A 190 4.91 -35.51 16.50
N MET A 191 5.10 -34.49 15.68
CA MET A 191 6.30 -33.67 15.69
C MET A 191 6.00 -32.38 16.43
N GLU A 192 6.50 -32.28 17.67
CA GLU A 192 6.34 -31.12 18.52
C GLU A 192 7.50 -30.15 18.24
N ASN A 193 7.22 -29.10 17.48
CA ASN A 193 8.23 -28.10 17.15
C ASN A 193 8.14 -26.94 18.14
N PHE A 194 9.11 -26.86 19.05
CA PHE A 194 9.30 -25.69 19.91
C PHE A 194 10.05 -24.62 19.12
N LYS A 195 9.38 -23.51 18.84
CA LYS A 195 10.03 -22.33 18.28
C LYS A 195 10.14 -21.27 19.36
N ASP A 196 11.30 -21.23 20.02
CA ASP A 196 11.58 -20.36 21.18
C ASP A 196 11.59 -18.86 20.82
N ARG A 197 11.54 -18.52 19.52
CA ARG A 197 11.54 -17.14 19.05
C ARG A 197 10.82 -16.98 17.72
N ILE A 198 9.88 -16.03 17.69
CA ILE A 198 9.44 -15.44 16.43
C ILE A 198 10.65 -14.67 15.89
N GLU A 199 11.26 -15.14 14.81
CA GLU A 199 12.29 -14.36 14.15
C GLU A 199 11.68 -13.01 13.71
N PRO A 200 12.36 -11.88 13.98
CA PRO A 200 11.85 -10.60 13.53
C PRO A 200 11.67 -10.67 12.00
N VAL A 201 10.50 -10.24 11.53
CA VAL A 201 10.22 -10.12 10.09
C VAL A 201 11.31 -9.22 9.51
N ARG A 202 12.27 -9.84 8.81
CA ARG A 202 13.35 -9.11 8.16
C ARG A 202 12.78 -8.55 6.86
N PHE A 203 12.29 -7.31 6.92
CA PHE A 203 11.96 -6.55 5.73
C PHE A 203 13.24 -6.45 4.87
N LYS A 204 13.20 -7.00 3.65
CA LYS A 204 14.24 -6.84 2.63
C LYS A 204 13.96 -5.61 1.79
#